data_AF-A0A9E0FAB7-F1
#
_entry.id   AF-A0A9E0FAB7-F1
#
_cell.length_a   1.000
_cell.length_b   1.000
_cell.length_c   1.000
_cell.angle_alpha   90.00
_cell.angle_beta   90.00
_cell.angle_gamma   90.00
#
_symmetry.space_group_name_H-M   'P 1'
#
loop_
_entity.id
_entity.type
_entity.pdbx_description
1 polymer ?
#
loop_
_entity_poly.entity_id
_entity_poly.type
_entity_poly.pdbx_seq_one_letter_code
_entity_poly.pdbx_strand_id
1 'polypeptide(L)'
;MKKYLFIATIILAIISCKSGDSKDNTDKDSLNINTPTSFDQLKETDLNHVGDLSLGMKMNAVVEKLGEPEVKSKEEEWAADGWIHQDWGYKANGIYLNMTRDKDSSAMEVFSISITNPCPFKTKKNVGIGSTYDEVMTTYAQEIDKTSSDENVVTVGSLYGGIIFEFSNKKVSKIFVGAAAE
;
A
#
# COMPACT_ATOMS: atom_id res chain seq x y z
N MET A 1 50.71 22.47 17.08
CA MET A 1 51.64 21.50 17.71
C MET A 1 50.87 20.23 18.02
N LYS A 2 50.92 19.21 17.14
CA LYS A 2 50.33 17.88 17.39
C LYS A 2 51.48 16.93 17.73
N LYS A 3 51.40 16.33 18.91
CA LYS A 3 52.44 15.48 19.49
C LYS A 3 51.90 14.04 19.59
N TYR A 4 52.59 13.15 18.86
CA TYR A 4 52.95 11.77 19.19
C TYR A 4 51.83 10.71 19.36
N LEU A 5 52.05 9.40 19.21
CA LEU A 5 53.09 8.53 18.61
C LEU A 5 52.76 7.11 19.13
N PHE A 6 52.60 6.12 18.23
CA PHE A 6 52.74 4.65 18.45
C PHE A 6 51.71 3.99 19.40
N ILE A 7 51.30 2.72 19.22
CA ILE A 7 52.09 1.49 19.27
C ILE A 7 51.37 0.36 18.51
N ALA A 8 52.18 -0.50 17.88
CA ALA A 8 51.81 -1.67 17.11
C ALA A 8 51.72 -2.97 17.94
N THR A 9 51.05 -3.96 17.31
CA THR A 9 51.21 -5.43 17.42
C THR A 9 50.68 -6.16 18.65
N ILE A 10 49.85 -7.19 18.41
CA ILE A 10 50.07 -8.58 18.85
C ILE A 10 49.28 -9.51 17.92
N ILE A 11 49.98 -10.45 17.29
CA ILE A 11 49.45 -11.63 16.60
C ILE A 11 49.31 -12.73 17.66
N LEU A 12 48.20 -13.47 17.67
CA LEU A 12 48.18 -14.81 18.24
C LEU A 12 47.24 -15.71 17.42
N ALA A 13 47.80 -16.80 16.90
CA ALA A 13 47.11 -17.87 16.18
C ALA A 13 46.81 -19.01 17.15
N ILE A 14 45.65 -19.66 16.99
CA ILE A 14 45.36 -21.01 17.50
C ILE A 14 44.44 -21.77 16.53
N ILE A 15 45.10 -22.62 15.74
CA ILE A 15 44.87 -24.04 15.43
C ILE A 15 43.47 -24.66 15.71
N SER A 16 42.83 -25.11 14.62
CA SER A 16 42.24 -26.43 14.32
C SER A 16 41.42 -27.21 15.37
N CYS A 17 40.19 -27.60 14.99
CA CYS A 17 39.70 -28.98 15.18
C CYS A 17 38.61 -29.35 14.17
N LYS A 18 38.45 -30.66 14.01
CA LYS A 18 37.90 -31.43 12.88
C LYS A 18 36.65 -32.21 13.34
N SER A 19 35.78 -32.52 12.37
CA SER A 19 34.75 -33.58 12.35
C SER A 19 33.47 -33.40 13.18
N GLY A 20 32.33 -33.65 12.52
CA GLY A 20 31.06 -33.98 13.16
C GLY A 20 29.87 -33.79 12.23
N ASP A 21 29.55 -34.82 11.45
CA ASP A 21 28.31 -34.96 10.68
C ASP A 21 27.12 -35.03 11.64
N SER A 22 26.07 -34.23 11.44
CA SER A 22 24.72 -34.55 11.92
C SER A 22 23.69 -33.87 11.05
N LYS A 23 22.89 -34.70 10.38
CA LYS A 23 21.61 -34.34 9.78
C LYS A 23 20.64 -34.00 10.91
N ASP A 24 19.99 -32.85 10.82
CA ASP A 24 18.65 -32.71 11.37
C ASP A 24 17.79 -31.93 10.37
N ASN A 25 16.91 -32.67 9.71
CA ASN A 25 15.80 -32.13 8.94
C ASN A 25 14.75 -31.69 9.96
N THR A 26 14.56 -30.39 10.09
CA THR A 26 13.30 -29.89 10.64
C THR A 26 12.75 -28.85 9.68
N ASP A 27 11.94 -29.33 8.75
CA ASP A 27 10.89 -28.55 8.12
C ASP A 27 10.04 -27.91 9.21
N LYS A 28 10.26 -26.61 9.42
CA LYS A 28 9.23 -25.72 9.95
C LYS A 28 8.91 -24.77 8.83
N ASP A 29 7.93 -25.19 8.04
CA ASP A 29 7.14 -24.36 7.15
C ASP A 29 6.43 -23.29 8.01
N SER A 30 7.18 -22.24 8.36
CA SER A 30 6.60 -20.99 8.82
C SER A 30 6.15 -20.25 7.57
N LEU A 31 4.87 -20.40 7.25
CA LEU A 31 4.14 -19.44 6.41
C LEU A 31 4.35 -18.06 7.00
N ASN A 32 5.33 -17.34 6.45
CA ASN A 32 5.62 -15.97 6.79
C ASN A 32 4.57 -15.09 6.11
N ILE A 33 3.38 -15.04 6.69
CA ILE A 33 2.37 -14.05 6.31
C ILE A 33 2.81 -12.73 6.95
N ASN A 34 3.73 -12.05 6.29
CA ASN A 34 3.97 -10.62 6.50
C ASN A 34 2.72 -9.87 6.04
N THR A 35 1.66 -9.91 6.83
CA THR A 35 0.51 -9.00 6.67
C THR A 35 1.02 -7.64 7.10
N PRO A 36 1.16 -6.65 6.20
CA PRO A 36 1.63 -5.33 6.61
C PRO A 36 0.53 -4.73 7.47
N THR A 37 0.80 -4.63 8.78
CA THR A 37 -0.18 -4.19 9.80
C THR A 37 -0.08 -2.69 10.07
N SER A 38 0.80 -1.97 9.37
CA SER A 38 0.87 -0.52 9.44
C SER A 38 0.84 0.14 8.06
N PHE A 39 0.17 1.28 8.00
CA PHE A 39 0.09 2.15 6.82
C PHE A 39 1.46 2.45 6.20
N ASP A 40 2.50 2.55 7.03
CA ASP A 40 3.87 2.78 6.58
C ASP A 40 4.45 1.63 5.75
N GLN A 41 4.03 0.39 5.98
CA GLN A 41 4.51 -0.77 5.22
C GLN A 41 3.77 -0.94 3.87
N LEU A 42 2.60 -0.33 3.70
CA LEU A 42 1.87 -0.34 2.42
C LEU A 42 2.51 0.59 1.36
N LYS A 43 3.37 1.53 1.78
CA LYS A 43 3.94 2.58 0.93
C LYS A 43 4.85 2.07 -0.20
N GLU A 44 5.37 0.84 -0.11
CA GLU A 44 6.42 0.34 -1.02
C GLU A 44 5.96 -0.74 -2.03
N THR A 45 4.65 -1.01 -2.14
CA THR A 45 4.15 -2.07 -3.04
C THR A 45 3.68 -1.53 -4.40
N ASP A 46 3.30 -2.41 -5.32
CA ASP A 46 2.57 -2.00 -6.53
C ASP A 46 1.05 -1.86 -6.27
N LEU A 47 0.62 -2.12 -5.04
CA LEU A 47 -0.80 -2.18 -4.63
C LEU A 47 -1.30 -0.91 -3.93
N ASN A 48 -0.45 0.10 -3.76
CA ASN A 48 -0.80 1.37 -3.11
C ASN A 48 -0.87 2.56 -4.09
N HIS A 49 -0.96 2.29 -5.40
CA HIS A 49 -0.95 3.31 -6.46
C HIS A 49 -2.06 3.10 -7.49
N VAL A 50 -2.58 4.22 -8.00
CA VAL A 50 -3.41 4.25 -9.23
C VAL A 50 -3.16 5.54 -9.99
N GLY A 51 -2.73 5.40 -11.26
CA GLY A 51 -2.19 6.50 -12.04
C GLY A 51 -1.01 7.15 -11.33
N ASP A 52 -1.09 8.47 -11.19
CA ASP A 52 -0.08 9.28 -10.51
C ASP A 52 -0.31 9.40 -9.00
N LEU A 53 -1.39 8.81 -8.45
CA LEU A 53 -1.76 8.91 -7.05
C LEU A 53 -1.24 7.71 -6.26
N SER A 54 -0.86 7.97 -5.00
CA SER A 54 -0.33 6.97 -4.09
C SER A 54 -0.83 7.19 -2.67
N LEU A 55 -0.93 6.12 -1.88
CA LEU A 55 -1.09 6.25 -0.43
C LEU A 55 0.08 7.03 0.17
N GLY A 56 -0.21 7.88 1.15
CA GLY A 56 0.75 8.78 1.79
C GLY A 56 1.16 9.99 0.95
N MET A 57 0.59 10.18 -0.25
CA MET A 57 0.86 11.37 -1.05
C MET A 57 0.40 12.63 -0.30
N LYS A 58 1.32 13.59 -0.13
CA LYS A 58 1.05 14.84 0.60
C LYS A 58 0.05 15.72 -0.15
N MET A 59 -0.78 16.46 0.59
CA MET A 59 -1.84 17.29 0.00
C MET A 59 -1.35 18.25 -1.09
N ASN A 60 -0.16 18.82 -0.94
CA ASN A 60 0.38 19.78 -1.90
C ASN A 60 0.68 19.12 -3.25
N ALA A 61 1.21 17.89 -3.23
CA ALA A 61 1.44 17.09 -4.44
C ALA A 61 0.12 16.64 -5.08
N VAL A 62 -0.90 16.34 -4.27
CA VAL A 62 -2.26 16.05 -4.79
C VAL A 62 -2.81 17.28 -5.53
N VAL A 63 -2.74 18.46 -4.91
CA VAL A 63 -3.25 19.71 -5.49
C VAL A 63 -2.44 20.12 -6.74
N GLU A 64 -1.13 19.90 -6.74
CA GLU A 64 -0.29 20.14 -7.93
C GLU A 64 -0.73 19.27 -9.12
N LYS A 65 -1.10 18.01 -8.86
CA LYS A 65 -1.48 17.04 -9.90
C LYS A 65 -2.92 17.16 -10.36
N LEU A 66 -3.86 17.39 -9.44
CA LEU A 66 -5.30 17.32 -9.70
C LEU A 66 -5.99 18.70 -9.65
N GLY A 67 -5.32 19.72 -9.13
CA GLY A 67 -5.95 20.97 -8.73
C GLY A 67 -6.64 20.88 -7.35
N GLU A 68 -7.41 21.90 -7.01
CA GLU A 68 -8.27 21.88 -5.82
C GLU A 68 -9.47 20.94 -6.05
N PRO A 69 -9.89 20.16 -5.04
CA PRO A 69 -11.08 19.33 -5.17
C PRO A 69 -12.34 20.19 -5.23
N GLU A 70 -13.36 19.75 -5.97
CA GLU A 70 -14.61 20.50 -6.04
C GLU A 70 -15.44 20.36 -4.75
N VAL A 71 -15.19 19.32 -3.95
CA VAL A 71 -15.86 19.09 -2.66
C VAL A 71 -14.86 18.62 -1.61
N LYS A 72 -14.94 19.18 -0.40
CA LYS A 72 -14.31 18.65 0.81
C LYS A 72 -15.39 18.38 1.87
N SER A 73 -15.35 17.23 2.54
CA SER A 73 -16.22 16.99 3.71
C SER A 73 -15.75 17.81 4.92
N LYS A 74 -16.46 17.70 6.04
CA LYS A 74 -15.92 18.18 7.33
C LYS A 74 -14.81 17.24 7.77
N GLU A 75 -13.82 17.79 8.46
CA GLU A 75 -12.86 16.98 9.19
C GLU A 75 -13.58 16.20 10.31
N GLU A 76 -13.26 14.91 10.42
CA GLU A 76 -13.78 14.01 11.44
C GLU A 76 -12.63 13.21 12.05
N GLU A 77 -12.62 13.09 13.36
CA GLU A 77 -11.70 12.17 14.02
C GLU A 77 -12.27 10.75 13.95
N TRP A 78 -11.53 9.82 13.35
CA TRP A 78 -11.93 8.42 13.31
C TRP A 78 -11.50 7.72 14.59
N ALA A 79 -12.44 7.00 15.22
CA ALA A 79 -12.18 6.34 16.50
C ALA A 79 -11.25 5.12 16.37
N ALA A 80 -11.12 4.56 15.16
CA ALA A 80 -10.31 3.37 14.89
C ALA A 80 -8.81 3.65 15.01
N ASP A 81 -8.35 4.77 14.44
CA ASP A 81 -6.93 5.16 14.41
C ASP A 81 -6.62 6.44 15.22
N GLY A 82 -7.64 7.20 15.60
CA GLY A 82 -7.51 8.47 16.32
C GLY A 82 -7.03 9.63 15.45
N TRP A 83 -7.02 9.48 14.12
CA TRP A 83 -6.56 10.49 13.18
C TRP A 83 -7.73 11.33 12.65
N ILE A 84 -7.39 12.49 12.08
CA ILE A 84 -8.37 13.39 11.46
C ILE A 84 -8.48 13.04 9.98
N HIS A 85 -9.68 12.67 9.55
CA HIS A 85 -10.01 12.30 8.18
C HIS A 85 -10.87 13.37 7.49
N GLN A 86 -10.70 13.51 6.18
CA GLN A 86 -11.52 14.37 5.34
C GLN A 86 -11.61 13.81 3.92
N ASP A 87 -12.82 13.74 3.37
CA ASP A 87 -13.04 13.28 2.00
C ASP A 87 -12.90 14.44 1.02
N TRP A 88 -12.13 14.22 -0.04
CA TRP A 88 -11.88 15.16 -1.13
C TRP A 88 -12.44 14.55 -2.42
N GLY A 89 -13.43 15.22 -3.00
CA GLY A 89 -14.06 14.82 -4.26
C GLY A 89 -13.48 15.61 -5.44
N TYR A 90 -13.02 14.88 -6.45
CA TYR A 90 -12.57 15.32 -7.77
C TYR A 90 -13.54 14.78 -8.83
N LYS A 91 -14.79 15.25 -8.76
CA LYS A 91 -15.95 14.66 -9.45
C LYS A 91 -15.81 14.69 -10.96
N ALA A 92 -15.27 15.77 -11.53
CA ALA A 92 -15.06 15.88 -12.97
C ALA A 92 -14.11 14.81 -13.50
N ASN A 93 -13.19 14.33 -12.64
CA ASN A 93 -12.19 13.31 -12.95
C ASN A 93 -12.59 11.91 -12.46
N GLY A 94 -13.72 11.76 -11.78
CA GLY A 94 -14.14 10.47 -11.21
C GLY A 94 -13.24 9.97 -10.07
N ILE A 95 -12.60 10.87 -9.32
CA ILE A 95 -11.66 10.53 -8.24
C ILE A 95 -12.25 10.99 -6.90
N TYR A 96 -12.10 10.16 -5.88
CA TYR A 96 -12.39 10.48 -4.48
C TYR A 96 -11.22 10.03 -3.62
N LEU A 97 -10.74 10.92 -2.77
CA LEU A 97 -9.65 10.65 -1.84
C LEU A 97 -10.17 10.78 -0.43
N ASN A 98 -9.79 9.85 0.45
CA ASN A 98 -9.85 10.11 1.88
C ASN A 98 -8.46 10.60 2.29
N MET A 99 -8.42 11.79 2.87
CA MET A 99 -7.20 12.44 3.35
C MET A 99 -7.14 12.29 4.87
N THR A 100 -5.96 12.05 5.41
CA THR A 100 -5.76 11.91 6.86
C THR A 100 -4.60 12.75 7.37
N ARG A 101 -4.64 13.11 8.65
CA ARG A 101 -3.54 13.74 9.41
C ARG A 101 -3.62 13.38 10.89
N ASP A 102 -2.48 13.38 11.55
CA ASP A 102 -2.42 13.49 13.01
C ASP A 102 -3.11 14.79 13.47
N LYS A 103 -3.78 14.76 14.63
CA LYS A 103 -4.42 15.93 15.26
C LYS A 103 -3.47 17.11 15.42
N ASP A 104 -2.22 16.83 15.75
CA ASP A 104 -1.17 17.83 15.99
C ASP A 104 -0.49 18.29 14.70
N SER A 105 -0.80 17.66 13.56
CA SER A 105 -0.30 18.04 12.24
C SER A 105 -1.32 18.88 11.48
N SER A 106 -0.86 19.86 10.70
CA SER A 106 -1.69 20.57 9.71
C SER A 106 -1.59 19.96 8.30
N ALA A 107 -0.65 19.03 8.08
CA ALA A 107 -0.38 18.46 6.77
C ALA A 107 -1.08 17.11 6.60
N MET A 108 -2.11 17.08 5.75
CA MET A 108 -2.77 15.85 5.32
C MET A 108 -2.00 15.09 4.25
N GLU A 109 -2.24 13.79 4.22
CA GLU A 109 -1.82 12.86 3.17
C GLU A 109 -2.95 11.92 2.75
N VAL A 110 -2.81 11.30 1.58
CA VAL A 110 -3.81 10.36 1.04
C VAL A 110 -3.84 9.09 1.88
N PHE A 111 -4.96 8.81 2.54
CA PHE A 111 -5.22 7.57 3.27
C PHE A 111 -5.77 6.47 2.37
N SER A 112 -6.72 6.82 1.49
CA SER A 112 -7.25 5.90 0.49
C SER A 112 -7.67 6.63 -0.79
N ILE A 113 -7.73 5.87 -1.89
CA ILE A 113 -8.06 6.37 -3.22
C ILE A 113 -9.21 5.54 -3.77
N SER A 114 -10.27 6.20 -4.23
CA SER A 114 -11.34 5.60 -5.02
C SER A 114 -11.40 6.25 -6.39
N ILE A 115 -11.40 5.45 -7.45
CA ILE A 115 -11.65 5.94 -8.81
C ILE A 115 -12.83 5.23 -9.46
N THR A 116 -13.57 5.98 -10.26
CA THR A 116 -14.73 5.56 -11.05
C THR A 116 -14.68 6.26 -12.42
N ASN A 117 -15.57 5.92 -13.35
CA ASN A 117 -15.70 6.67 -14.61
C ASN A 117 -15.98 8.17 -14.31
N PRO A 118 -15.33 9.14 -14.98
CA PRO A 118 -14.51 9.01 -16.20
C PRO A 118 -12.99 8.90 -15.97
N CYS A 119 -12.53 8.50 -14.79
CA CYS A 119 -11.10 8.47 -14.47
C CYS A 119 -10.32 7.57 -15.44
N PRO A 120 -9.28 8.10 -16.13
CA PRO A 120 -8.46 7.32 -17.06
C PRO A 120 -7.33 6.55 -16.35
N PHE A 121 -7.18 6.71 -15.04
CA PHE A 121 -6.08 6.13 -14.30
C PHE A 121 -6.17 4.60 -14.24
N LYS A 122 -5.00 4.00 -14.13
CA LYS A 122 -4.82 2.55 -14.08
C LYS A 122 -3.84 2.19 -12.97
N THR A 123 -3.95 0.97 -12.48
CA THR A 123 -2.93 0.39 -11.60
C THR A 123 -1.60 0.25 -12.35
N LYS A 124 -0.51 0.02 -11.63
CA LYS A 124 0.80 -0.26 -12.26
C LYS A 124 0.81 -1.47 -13.19
N LYS A 125 -0.10 -2.43 -12.97
CA LYS A 125 -0.32 -3.58 -13.86
C LYS A 125 -1.33 -3.29 -14.99
N ASN A 126 -1.60 -2.02 -15.30
CA ASN A 126 -2.41 -1.56 -16.43
C ASN A 126 -3.89 -1.98 -16.38
N VAL A 127 -4.44 -2.25 -15.20
CA VAL A 127 -5.87 -2.47 -14.97
C VAL A 127 -6.54 -1.16 -14.61
N GLY A 128 -7.68 -0.83 -15.22
CA GLY A 128 -8.40 0.42 -14.99
C GLY A 128 -9.91 0.25 -15.06
N ILE A 129 -10.64 1.36 -14.95
CA ILE A 129 -12.09 1.38 -15.18
C ILE A 129 -12.38 0.82 -16.59
N GLY A 130 -13.32 -0.12 -16.67
CA GLY A 130 -13.71 -0.81 -17.89
C GLY A 130 -12.91 -2.08 -18.23
N SER A 131 -11.80 -2.37 -17.53
CA SER A 131 -11.12 -3.67 -17.63
C SER A 131 -12.08 -4.81 -17.28
N THR A 132 -11.93 -5.96 -17.91
CA THR A 132 -12.79 -7.13 -17.70
C THR A 132 -12.43 -7.87 -16.42
N TYR A 133 -13.39 -8.61 -15.86
CA TYR A 133 -13.16 -9.52 -14.74
C TYR A 133 -12.00 -10.48 -15.01
N ASP A 134 -11.98 -11.11 -16.19
CA ASP A 134 -10.94 -12.08 -16.56
C ASP A 134 -9.55 -11.47 -16.65
N GLU A 135 -9.43 -10.22 -17.13
CA GLU A 135 -8.17 -9.46 -17.11
C GLU A 135 -7.69 -9.28 -15.66
N VAL A 136 -8.55 -8.86 -14.73
CA VAL A 136 -8.18 -8.70 -13.31
C VAL A 136 -7.71 -10.02 -12.71
N MET A 137 -8.50 -11.09 -12.89
CA MET A 137 -8.20 -12.41 -12.34
C MET A 137 -6.88 -12.96 -12.88
N THR A 138 -6.58 -12.72 -14.16
CA THR A 138 -5.34 -13.19 -14.78
C THR A 138 -4.14 -12.35 -14.32
N THR A 139 -4.28 -11.03 -14.30
CA THR A 139 -3.20 -10.09 -13.95
C THR A 139 -2.76 -10.21 -12.49
N TYR A 140 -3.68 -10.54 -11.60
CA TYR A 140 -3.46 -10.59 -10.15
C TYR A 140 -3.63 -11.98 -9.53
N ALA A 141 -3.57 -13.05 -10.34
CA ALA A 141 -3.87 -14.42 -9.92
C ALA A 141 -3.16 -14.88 -8.61
N GLN A 142 -1.95 -14.37 -8.37
CA GLN A 142 -1.13 -14.73 -7.20
C GLN A 142 -1.40 -13.86 -5.97
N GLU A 143 -1.98 -12.67 -6.15
CA GLU A 143 -2.21 -11.69 -5.08
C GLU A 143 -3.67 -11.60 -4.64
N ILE A 144 -4.59 -12.34 -5.30
CA ILE A 144 -6.00 -12.32 -4.95
C ILE A 144 -6.26 -13.02 -3.61
N ASP A 145 -6.88 -12.29 -2.69
CA ASP A 145 -7.48 -12.86 -1.49
C ASP A 145 -8.84 -13.47 -1.84
N LYS A 146 -8.85 -14.79 -1.98
CA LYS A 146 -10.06 -15.56 -2.31
C LYS A 146 -11.12 -15.53 -1.21
N THR A 147 -10.74 -15.24 0.04
CA THR A 147 -11.69 -15.17 1.16
C THR A 147 -12.44 -13.84 1.19
N SER A 148 -11.82 -12.80 0.62
CA SER A 148 -12.39 -11.44 0.50
C SER A 148 -12.78 -11.10 -0.95
N SER A 149 -13.05 -12.12 -1.78
CA SER A 149 -13.43 -11.94 -3.19
C SER A 149 -14.65 -12.78 -3.56
N ASP A 150 -15.48 -12.23 -4.44
CA ASP A 150 -16.62 -12.88 -5.09
C ASP A 150 -16.74 -12.44 -6.57
N GLU A 151 -17.90 -12.69 -7.20
CA GLU A 151 -18.14 -12.36 -8.61
C GLU A 151 -18.28 -10.86 -8.90
N ASN A 152 -18.59 -10.04 -7.89
CA ASN A 152 -18.82 -8.61 -8.00
C ASN A 152 -17.68 -7.78 -7.39
N VAL A 153 -16.86 -8.40 -6.53
CA VAL A 153 -15.74 -7.75 -5.83
C VAL A 153 -14.52 -8.66 -5.87
N VAL A 154 -13.37 -8.13 -6.31
CA VAL A 154 -12.08 -8.84 -6.25
C VAL A 154 -11.10 -8.03 -5.42
N THR A 155 -10.58 -8.66 -4.37
CA THR A 155 -9.57 -8.09 -3.47
C THR A 155 -8.19 -8.63 -3.82
N VAL A 156 -7.27 -7.72 -4.14
CA VAL A 156 -5.86 -7.98 -4.41
C VAL A 156 -5.04 -7.43 -3.24
N GLY A 157 -4.31 -8.30 -2.55
CA GLY A 157 -3.70 -8.00 -1.25
C GLY A 157 -4.62 -8.43 -0.12
N SER A 158 -5.10 -7.50 0.69
CA SER A 158 -6.05 -7.77 1.79
C SER A 158 -7.02 -6.60 1.98
N LEU A 159 -8.10 -6.81 2.75
CA LEU A 159 -9.01 -5.73 3.15
C LEU A 159 -8.33 -4.64 4.00
N TYR A 160 -7.21 -4.96 4.65
CA TYR A 160 -6.42 -4.03 5.47
C TYR A 160 -5.37 -3.28 4.65
N GLY A 161 -5.25 -3.58 3.36
CA GLY A 161 -4.27 -2.97 2.48
C GLY A 161 -4.17 -3.70 1.15
N GLY A 162 -4.48 -2.99 0.08
CA GLY A 162 -4.43 -3.52 -1.27
C GLY A 162 -5.30 -2.75 -2.25
N ILE A 163 -5.74 -3.46 -3.28
CA ILE A 163 -6.65 -2.94 -4.31
C ILE A 163 -7.93 -3.77 -4.28
N ILE A 164 -9.08 -3.09 -4.21
CA ILE A 164 -10.39 -3.71 -4.36
C ILE A 164 -11.00 -3.24 -5.68
N PHE A 165 -11.32 -4.20 -6.54
CA PHE A 165 -12.02 -3.97 -7.80
C PHE A 165 -13.50 -4.31 -7.61
N GLU A 166 -14.39 -3.36 -7.88
CA GLU A 166 -15.84 -3.63 -7.94
C GLU A 166 -16.28 -3.69 -9.40
N PHE A 167 -17.12 -4.67 -9.74
CA PHE A 167 -17.53 -4.96 -11.10
C PHE A 167 -19.01 -4.62 -11.35
N SER A 168 -19.28 -4.10 -12.54
CA SER A 168 -20.63 -4.00 -13.09
C SER A 168 -20.60 -4.54 -14.51
N ASN A 169 -21.51 -5.43 -14.86
CA ASN A 169 -21.55 -6.10 -16.17
C ASN A 169 -20.20 -6.74 -16.55
N LYS A 170 -19.56 -7.41 -15.59
CA LYS A 170 -18.23 -8.07 -15.72
C LYS A 170 -17.08 -7.13 -16.11
N LYS A 171 -17.24 -5.83 -15.88
CA LYS A 171 -16.19 -4.82 -16.08
C LYS A 171 -15.97 -4.04 -14.81
N VAL A 172 -14.72 -3.67 -14.55
CA VAL A 172 -14.32 -2.82 -13.43
C VAL A 172 -15.10 -1.51 -13.52
N SER A 173 -15.87 -1.24 -12.48
CA SER A 173 -16.70 -0.03 -12.33
C SER A 173 -16.13 0.93 -11.29
N LYS A 174 -15.38 0.40 -10.32
CA LYS A 174 -14.65 1.15 -9.31
C LYS A 174 -13.36 0.43 -8.95
N ILE A 175 -12.32 1.21 -8.65
CA ILE A 175 -11.08 0.73 -8.05
C ILE A 175 -10.90 1.49 -6.74
N PHE A 176 -10.73 0.76 -5.65
CA PHE A 176 -10.34 1.28 -4.34
C PHE A 176 -8.92 0.84 -4.02
N VAL A 177 -8.11 1.74 -3.49
CA VAL A 177 -6.73 1.51 -3.03
C VAL A 177 -6.61 2.01 -1.60
N GLY A 178 -6.24 1.15 -0.66
CA GLY A 178 -6.13 1.51 0.77
C GLY A 178 -6.56 0.38 1.70
N ALA A 179 -6.83 0.74 2.96
CA ALA A 179 -7.48 -0.12 3.94
C ALA A 179 -9.00 0.10 3.89
N ALA A 180 -9.76 -0.95 3.60
CA ALA A 180 -11.24 -0.93 3.56
C ALA A 180 -11.87 -1.43 4.86
N ALA A 181 -11.08 -2.05 5.74
CA ALA A 181 -11.48 -2.48 7.07
C ALA A 181 -10.39 -2.06 8.07
N GLU A 182 -10.83 -1.60 9.24
CA GLU A 182 -10.01 -1.25 10.42
C GLU A 182 -10.66 -1.77 11.70
#